data_AF-A0A844YC12-F1
#
_entry.id   AF-A0A844YC12-F1
#
_cell.length_a   1.000
_cell.length_b   1.000
_cell.length_c   1.000
_cell.angle_alpha   90.00
_cell.angle_beta   90.00
_cell.angle_gamma   90.00
#
_symmetry.space_group_name_H-M   'P 1'
#
loop_
_entity.id
_entity.type
_entity.pdbx_description
1 polymer ?
#
loop_
_entity_poly.entity_id
_entity_poly.type
_entity_poly.pdbx_seq_one_letter_code
_entity_poly.pdbx_strand_id
1 'polypeptide(L)' 'MKSAKIATALAAAALVTAPIAAQAAPVAIDREAAPSAQNEEMGGGIGPAFIVIAIAAIGMAILLLTDDDDDPISA' A
#
# COMPACT_ATOMS: atom_id res chain seq x y z
N MET A 1 2.62 -7.46 25.59
CA MET A 1 2.02 -7.67 24.26
C MET A 1 0.89 -6.68 23.89
N LYS A 2 0.24 -5.99 24.85
CA LYS A 2 -0.88 -5.08 24.56
C LYS A 2 -0.48 -3.76 23.88
N SER A 3 0.70 -3.23 24.21
CA SER A 3 1.26 -2.00 23.60
C SER A 3 1.67 -2.19 22.14
N ALA A 4 2.21 -3.37 21.79
CA ALA A 4 2.57 -3.70 20.41
C ALA A 4 1.34 -3.71 19.49
N LYS A 5 0.22 -4.32 19.93
CA LYS A 5 -1.03 -4.36 19.17
C LYS A 5 -1.63 -2.96 18.94
N ILE A 6 -1.51 -2.06 19.92
CA ILE A 6 -1.95 -0.66 19.81
C ILE A 6 -1.09 0.10 18.78
N ALA A 7 0.23 -0.10 18.81
CA ALA A 7 1.13 0.52 17.85
C ALA A 7 0.84 0.07 16.40
N THR A 8 0.57 -1.22 16.19
CA THR A 8 0.21 -1.74 14.86
C THR A 8 -1.15 -1.21 14.38
N ALA A 9 -2.15 -1.12 15.27
CA ALA A 9 -3.45 -0.57 14.93
C ALA A 9 -3.39 0.92 14.57
N LEU A 10 -2.57 1.69 15.29
CA LEU A 10 -2.35 3.11 14.99
C LEU A 10 -1.65 3.29 13.64
N ALA A 11 -0.64 2.47 13.35
CA ALA A 11 0.07 2.49 12.07
C ALA A 11 -0.84 2.13 10.89
N ALA A 12 -1.71 1.13 11.06
CA ALA A 12 -2.69 0.74 10.06
C ALA A 12 -3.73 1.85 9.82
N ALA A 13 -4.23 2.48 10.88
CA ALA A 13 -5.14 3.62 10.78
C ALA A 13 -4.47 4.80 10.05
N ALA A 14 -3.21 5.10 10.38
CA ALA A 14 -2.45 6.16 9.73
C ALA A 14 -2.25 5.90 8.23
N LEU A 15 -2.04 4.65 7.82
CA LEU A 15 -1.90 4.30 6.39
C LEU A 15 -3.20 4.51 5.60
N VAL A 16 -4.35 4.22 6.19
CA VAL A 16 -5.67 4.42 5.57
C VAL A 16 -6.08 5.90 5.55
N THR A 17 -5.70 6.68 6.55
CA THR A 17 -6.08 8.10 6.65
C THR A 17 -5.07 9.07 6.03
N ALA A 18 -3.84 8.62 5.74
CA ALA A 18 -2.81 9.40 5.05
C ALA A 18 -3.29 10.07 3.75
N PRO A 19 -4.01 9.38 2.82
CA PRO A 19 -4.48 10.04 1.60
C PRO A 19 -5.54 11.11 1.89
N ILE A 20 -6.36 10.93 2.92
CA ILE A 20 -7.41 11.90 3.31
C ILE A 20 -6.78 13.17 3.87
N ALA A 21 -5.75 13.03 4.71
CA ALA A 21 -5.00 14.17 5.25
C ALA A 21 -4.23 14.94 4.16
N ALA A 22 -3.70 14.25 3.15
CA ALA A 22 -3.05 14.87 2.00
C ALA A 22 -4.03 15.66 1.10
N GLN A 23 -5.30 15.26 1.05
CA GLN A 23 -6.35 15.96 0.30
C GLN A 23 -6.97 17.13 1.08
N ALA A 24 -6.88 17.14 2.41
CA ALA A 24 -7.47 18.18 3.27
C ALA A 24 -6.56 19.41 3.47
N ALA A 25 -5.29 19.35 3.07
CA ALA A 25 -4.44 20.53 3.01
C ALA A 25 -5.03 21.51 1.97
N PRO A 26 -5.27 22.79 2.29
CA PRO A 26 -5.67 23.78 1.30
C PRO A 26 -4.48 24.02 0.37
N VAL A 27 -4.41 23.24 -0.70
CA VAL A 27 -3.34 23.39 -1.68
C VAL A 27 -3.81 24.42 -2.70
N ALA A 28 -3.33 25.66 -2.55
CA ALA A 28 -3.33 26.62 -3.64
C ALA A 28 -2.35 26.12 -4.71
N ILE A 29 -2.77 25.12 -5.48
CA ILE A 29 -2.03 24.62 -6.65
C ILE A 29 -2.66 25.29 -7.86
N ASP A 30 -1.97 26.29 -8.40
CA ASP A 30 -2.09 26.56 -9.82
C ASP A 30 -1.60 25.31 -10.56
N ARG A 31 -2.54 24.59 -11.17
CA ARG A 31 -2.24 23.43 -12.00
C ARG A 31 -1.62 23.94 -13.30
N GLU A 32 -0.34 24.25 -13.27
CA GLU A 32 0.46 24.25 -14.48
C GLU A 32 0.65 22.79 -14.90
N ALA A 33 0.05 22.43 -16.04
CA ALA A 33 0.30 21.14 -16.66
C ALA A 33 1.77 21.07 -17.05
N ALA A 34 2.56 20.27 -16.33
CA ALA A 34 3.89 19.91 -16.78
C ALA A 34 3.75 19.27 -18.17
N PRO A 35 4.62 19.63 -19.15
CA PRO A 35 4.61 18.96 -20.44
C PRO A 35 4.74 17.45 -20.19
N SER A 36 3.79 16.68 -20.71
CA SER A 36 3.86 15.22 -20.67
C SER A 36 5.10 14.82 -21.44
N ALA A 37 6.18 14.53 -20.73
CA ALA A 37 7.30 13.80 -21.28
C ALA A 37 6.72 12.45 -21.73
N GLN A 38 6.36 12.40 -23.01
CA GLN A 38 6.04 11.16 -23.68
C GLN A 38 7.34 10.36 -23.62
N ASN A 39 7.31 9.23 -22.92
CA ASN A 39 8.32 8.16 -22.95
C ASN A 39 9.38 8.12 -21.83
N GLU A 40 9.05 8.45 -20.56
CA GLU A 40 9.65 7.64 -19.50
C GLU A 40 8.89 6.31 -19.42
N GLU A 41 9.18 5.40 -20.36
CA GLU A 41 8.86 3.99 -20.18
C GLU A 41 9.41 3.59 -18.81
N MET A 42 8.52 3.17 -17.90
CA MET A 42 8.80 2.94 -16.48
C MET A 42 9.75 1.73 -16.30
N GLY A 43 11.00 1.89 -16.74
CA GLY A 43 11.97 0.82 -16.93
C GLY A 43 11.62 -0.07 -18.12
N GLY A 44 12.18 0.21 -19.31
CA GLY A 44 12.08 -0.62 -20.53
C GLY A 44 12.80 -1.99 -20.43
N GLY A 45 12.55 -2.73 -19.35
CA GLY A 45 13.10 -4.07 -19.09
C GLY A 45 12.22 -4.84 -18.11
N ILE A 46 12.71 -5.95 -17.59
CA ILE A 46 12.02 -6.82 -16.62
C ILE A 46 11.63 -6.13 -15.28
N GLY A 47 12.00 -4.86 -15.06
CA GLY A 47 11.77 -4.11 -13.82
C GLY A 47 10.30 -4.12 -13.34
N PRO A 48 9.31 -3.74 -14.17
CA PRO A 48 7.90 -3.80 -13.79
C PRO A 48 7.42 -5.21 -13.47
N ALA A 49 7.89 -6.21 -14.22
CA ALA A 49 7.55 -7.62 -13.96
C ALA A 49 8.09 -8.08 -12.60
N PHE A 50 9.31 -7.69 -12.24
CA PHE A 50 9.89 -7.98 -10.92
C PHE A 50 9.09 -7.32 -9.79
N ILE A 51 8.61 -6.09 -9.98
CA ILE A 51 7.77 -5.40 -8.99
C ILE A 51 6.46 -6.17 -8.78
N VAL A 52 5.80 -6.58 -9.86
CA VAL A 52 4.55 -7.36 -9.79
C VAL A 52 4.78 -8.71 -9.09
N ILE A 53 5.85 -9.41 -9.43
CA ILE A 53 6.21 -10.69 -8.80
C ILE A 53 6.49 -10.50 -7.31
N ALA A 54 7.22 -9.44 -6.93
CA ALA A 54 7.53 -9.16 -5.52
C ALA A 54 6.26 -8.90 -4.71
N ILE A 55 5.32 -8.11 -5.24
CA ILE A 55 4.03 -7.85 -4.59
C ILE A 55 3.23 -9.16 -4.44
N ALA A 56 3.16 -9.97 -5.51
CA ALA A 56 2.44 -11.24 -5.49
C ALA A 56 3.06 -12.24 -4.48
N ALA A 57 4.38 -12.33 -4.41
CA ALA A 57 5.09 -13.19 -3.48
C ALA A 57 4.85 -12.78 -2.02
N ILE A 58 4.90 -11.47 -1.73
CA ILE A 58 4.60 -10.96 -0.38
C ILE A 58 3.14 -11.23 -0.02
N GLY A 59 2.20 -10.97 -0.93
CA GLY A 59 0.78 -11.24 -0.71
C GLY A 59 0.50 -12.72 -0.42
N MET A 60 1.08 -13.63 -1.21
CA MET A 60 0.94 -15.06 -0.98
C MET A 60 1.61 -15.54 0.31
N ALA A 61 2.78 -15.01 0.65
CA ALA A 61 3.45 -15.34 1.91
C ALA A 61 2.62 -14.93 3.14
N ILE A 62 1.96 -13.77 3.07
CA ILE A 62 1.03 -13.32 4.12
C ILE A 62 -0.17 -14.25 4.19
N LEU A 63 -0.83 -14.55 3.06
CA LEU A 63 -1.98 -15.45 3.02
C LEU A 63 -1.65 -16.80 3.65
N LEU A 64 -0.53 -17.42 3.25
CA LEU A 64 -0.09 -18.72 3.77
C LEU A 64 0.27 -18.67 5.27
N LEU A 65 0.76 -17.53 5.77
CA LEU A 65 1.07 -17.36 7.20
C LEU A 65 -0.18 -17.09 8.03
N THR A 66 -1.23 -16.53 7.44
CA THR A 66 -2.50 -16.18 8.12
C THR A 66 -3.57 -17.26 8.00
N ASP A 67 -3.36 -18.29 7.17
CA ASP A 67 -4.31 -19.39 6.94
C ASP A 67 -4.42 -20.37 8.13
N ASP A 68 -3.57 -20.22 9.15
CA ASP A 68 -3.51 -21.10 10.34
C ASP A 68 -4.54 -20.71 11.44
N ASP A 69 -5.30 -19.61 11.27
CA ASP A 69 -6.40 -19.22 12.16
C ASP A 69 -7.75 -19.78 11.64
N ASP A 70 -7.81 -21.10 11.46
CA ASP A 70 -9.04 -21.89 11.24
C ASP A 70 -9.86 -22.01 12.55
N ASP A 71 -10.12 -20.90 13.23
CA ASP A 71 -11.16 -20.87 14.26
C ASP A 71 -12.52 -20.90 13.54
N PRO A 72 -13.32 -21.97 13.67
CA PRO A 72 -14.62 -22.01 13.02
C PRO A 72 -15.47 -20.84 13.53
N ILE A 73 -15.89 -19.95 12.63
CA ILE A 73 -16.84 -18.87 12.95
C ILE A 73 -18.28 -19.37 13.21
N SER A 74 -18.43 -20.57 13.77
CA SER A 74 -19.74 -21.18 14.06
C SER A 74 -19.91 -21.40 15.56
N ALA A 75 -20.95 -20.77 16.12
CA ALA A 75 -21.57 -21.07 17.40
C ALA A 75 -22.78 -22.00 17.21
#